data_AF-A0A8K0TCX4-F1
#
_entry.id   AF-A0A8K0TCX4-F1
#
_cell.length_a   1.000
_cell.length_b   1.000
_cell.length_c   1.000
_cell.angle_alpha   90.00
_cell.angle_beta   90.00
_cell.angle_gamma   90.00
#
_symmetry.space_group_name_H-M   'P 1'
#
loop_
_entity.id
_entity.type
_entity.pdbx_description
1 polymer ?
#
loop_
_entity_poly.entity_id
_entity_poly.type
_entity_poly.pdbx_seq_one_letter_code
_entity_poly.pdbx_strand_id
1 'polypeptide(L)'
;MCGDTTSDTSPYVSTEKPFLTGAEVCKVVAAMATKYEHLIQYRTTVENVETLEGGKGVKLTLRREESDGTDRWYAETFDHLVVATGHNTVPRVPEVPGLEVWKGGLRHASGWRTGEDLKDQRVLIVGNSESAIDIVLQSLPHVKGDIYVSQKSDHPRYPTVFARPGVKEVTTISRFEETKIHLDDGTLLTDIDTVVFATGYFYTHPFLSHVRPQEKTGGFRVPGLYQHIFDIHNPNTIAFVGVANATLTWLAWEKAAFLAALHWSGKLALPSREEMLEWEARRLQDKGSKRFHVMDLPYERVAYFDELNELASEYVEDPKADDELLQCFPFEWVVELIGTRGWKLEKYGLTEDVRGYGTI
;
A
#
# COMPACT_ATOMS: atom_id res chain seq x y z
N MET A 1 18.16 23.86 6.34
CA MET A 1 19.57 23.38 6.46
C MET A 1 19.50 21.90 6.75
N CYS A 2 20.06 21.04 5.88
CA CYS A 2 20.01 19.60 6.12
C CYS A 2 20.88 19.27 7.35
N GLY A 3 20.22 18.94 8.46
CA GLY A 3 20.87 18.51 9.68
C GLY A 3 21.67 17.24 9.43
N ASP A 4 22.86 17.21 10.00
CA ASP A 4 23.74 16.05 10.03
C ASP A 4 23.04 14.95 10.86
N THR A 5 22.42 13.98 10.20
CA THR A 5 21.69 12.86 10.83
C THR A 5 22.69 11.78 11.27
N THR A 6 23.61 12.17 12.14
CA THR A 6 24.49 11.25 12.88
C THR A 6 23.92 10.90 14.26
N SER A 7 22.60 10.98 14.44
CA SER A 7 21.95 10.40 15.62
C SER A 7 21.94 8.87 15.48
N ASP A 8 22.96 8.29 16.10
CA ASP A 8 23.15 6.90 16.44
C ASP A 8 21.84 6.07 16.53
N THR A 9 21.76 5.11 15.63
CA THR A 9 21.00 3.84 15.68
C THR A 9 19.55 3.90 16.17
N SER A 10 18.62 3.79 15.21
CA SER A 10 17.39 3.05 15.46
C SER A 10 17.78 1.70 16.09
N PRO A 11 17.31 1.36 17.31
CA PRO A 11 17.82 0.21 18.08
C PRO A 11 17.48 -1.16 17.47
N TYR A 12 16.98 -1.19 16.23
CA TYR A 12 16.39 -2.36 15.59
C TYR A 12 17.06 -2.79 14.29
N VAL A 13 18.00 -2.02 13.73
CA VAL A 13 18.59 -2.35 12.41
C VAL A 13 20.11 -2.43 12.50
N SER A 14 20.62 -3.64 12.73
CA SER A 14 22.04 -3.95 12.50
C SER A 14 22.31 -4.02 11.00
N THR A 15 23.50 -3.63 10.56
CA THR A 15 23.98 -3.83 9.18
C THR A 15 23.98 -5.32 8.79
N GLU A 16 24.05 -6.23 9.77
CA GLU A 16 23.98 -7.70 9.55
C GLU A 16 22.54 -8.21 9.37
N LYS A 17 21.54 -7.49 9.88
CA LYS A 17 20.11 -7.83 9.77
C LYS A 17 19.28 -6.60 9.38
N PRO A 18 19.37 -6.14 8.11
CA PRO A 18 18.71 -4.91 7.67
C PRO A 18 17.18 -5.03 7.57
N PHE A 19 16.62 -6.25 7.65
CA PHE A 19 15.18 -6.49 7.57
C PHE A 19 14.65 -7.16 8.84
N LEU A 20 13.65 -6.52 9.45
CA LEU A 20 12.88 -7.06 10.56
C LEU A 20 11.87 -8.10 10.07
N THR A 21 11.61 -9.12 10.89
CA THR A 21 10.48 -10.03 10.71
C THR A 21 9.17 -9.30 10.99
N GLY A 22 8.04 -9.82 10.47
CA GLY A 22 6.71 -9.25 10.76
C GLY A 22 6.42 -9.14 12.27
N ALA A 23 6.83 -10.14 13.06
CA ALA A 23 6.66 -10.12 14.51
C ALA A 23 7.50 -9.02 15.19
N GLU A 24 8.71 -8.75 14.70
CA GLU A 24 9.55 -7.65 15.20
C GLU A 24 8.95 -6.29 14.84
N VAL A 25 8.46 -6.11 13.60
CA VAL A 25 7.75 -4.89 13.19
C VAL A 25 6.50 -4.67 14.06
N CYS A 26 5.68 -5.71 14.30
CA CYS A 26 4.52 -5.61 15.18
C CYS A 26 4.88 -5.16 16.60
N LYS A 27 6.00 -5.65 17.15
CA LYS A 27 6.48 -5.23 18.48
C LYS A 27 6.86 -3.75 18.50
N VAL A 28 7.54 -3.26 17.46
CA VAL A 28 7.91 -1.85 17.33
C VAL A 28 6.65 -0.97 17.25
N VAL A 29 5.71 -1.31 16.36
CA VAL A 29 4.42 -0.59 16.23
C VAL A 29 3.65 -0.59 17.54
N ALA A 30 3.51 -1.74 18.19
CA ALA A 30 2.78 -1.86 19.45
C ALA A 30 3.39 -0.99 20.55
N ALA A 31 4.72 -1.01 20.69
CA ALA A 31 5.42 -0.19 21.68
C ALA A 31 5.25 1.32 21.43
N MET A 32 5.20 1.75 20.17
CA MET A 32 4.89 3.13 19.81
C MET A 32 3.44 3.49 20.14
N ALA A 33 2.49 2.59 19.82
CA ALA A 33 1.06 2.80 20.05
C ALA A 33 0.67 2.82 21.54
N THR A 34 1.33 2.04 22.41
CA THR A 34 1.03 1.98 23.85
C THR A 34 1.05 3.36 24.52
N LYS A 35 1.89 4.29 24.06
CA LYS A 35 1.95 5.67 24.58
C LYS A 35 0.63 6.44 24.38
N TYR A 36 -0.13 6.04 23.35
CA TYR A 36 -1.36 6.68 22.92
C TYR A 36 -2.60 5.80 23.15
N GLU A 37 -2.48 4.71 23.93
CA GLU A 37 -3.56 3.75 24.21
C GLU A 37 -4.85 4.45 24.68
N HIS A 38 -4.71 5.51 25.49
CA HIS A 38 -5.81 6.31 26.03
C HIS A 38 -6.62 7.08 24.97
N LEU A 39 -6.12 7.19 23.73
CA LEU A 39 -6.80 7.81 22.59
C LEU A 39 -7.46 6.78 21.67
N ILE A 40 -7.23 5.47 21.88
CA ILE A 40 -7.65 4.42 20.96
C ILE A 40 -8.89 3.71 21.51
N GLN A 41 -9.96 3.69 20.69
CA GLN A 41 -11.15 2.87 20.96
C GLN A 41 -11.08 1.55 20.18
N TYR A 42 -10.68 0.47 20.85
CA TYR A 42 -10.65 -0.86 20.24
C TYR A 42 -12.05 -1.44 20.02
N ARG A 43 -12.13 -2.49 19.19
CA ARG A 43 -13.38 -3.22 18.87
C ARG A 43 -14.50 -2.31 18.36
N THR A 44 -14.12 -1.21 17.73
CA THR A 44 -15.05 -0.19 17.24
C THR A 44 -14.82 -0.01 15.75
N THR A 45 -15.86 -0.18 14.95
CA THR A 45 -15.84 0.04 13.50
C THR A 45 -16.57 1.33 13.17
N VAL A 46 -16.02 2.08 12.20
CA VAL A 46 -16.70 3.23 11.59
C VAL A 46 -17.55 2.70 10.44
N GLU A 47 -18.86 2.76 10.61
CA GLU A 47 -19.83 2.17 9.67
C GLU A 47 -20.31 3.20 8.64
N ASN A 48 -20.39 4.48 9.05
CA ASN A 48 -20.78 5.56 8.16
C ASN A 48 -20.20 6.91 8.59
N VAL A 49 -20.05 7.82 7.63
CA VAL A 49 -19.63 9.20 7.82
C VAL A 49 -20.58 10.11 7.07
N GLU A 50 -21.07 11.14 7.74
CA GLU A 50 -21.94 12.16 7.18
C GLU A 50 -21.35 13.55 7.46
N THR A 51 -21.52 14.49 6.54
CA THR A 51 -21.14 15.89 6.77
C THR A 51 -22.15 16.52 7.73
N LEU A 52 -21.68 17.31 8.69
CA LEU A 52 -22.56 18.05 9.60
C LEU A 52 -23.31 19.18 8.88
N GLU A 53 -24.45 19.57 9.44
CA GLU A 53 -25.19 20.74 8.95
C GLU A 53 -24.31 21.99 8.97
N GLY A 54 -24.27 22.72 7.85
CA GLY A 54 -23.37 23.87 7.66
C GLY A 54 -21.96 23.52 7.17
N GLY A 55 -21.66 22.24 6.91
CA GLY A 55 -20.44 21.82 6.21
C GLY A 55 -19.17 21.83 7.06
N LYS A 56 -19.29 21.95 8.38
CA LYS A 56 -18.15 21.99 9.31
C LYS A 56 -18.14 20.74 10.16
N GLY A 57 -17.21 19.83 9.85
CA GLY A 57 -17.06 18.57 10.57
C GLY A 57 -17.92 17.43 10.04
N VAL A 58 -17.79 16.29 10.72
CA VAL A 58 -18.44 15.02 10.37
C VAL A 58 -19.17 14.42 11.55
N LYS A 59 -20.21 13.65 11.27
CA LYS A 59 -20.83 12.69 12.19
C LYS A 59 -20.41 11.29 11.79
N LEU A 60 -19.82 10.55 12.72
CA LEU A 60 -19.51 9.14 12.57
C LEU A 60 -20.65 8.31 13.13
N THR A 61 -21.05 7.27 12.40
CA THR A 61 -21.83 6.16 12.96
C THR A 61 -20.87 5.04 13.33
N LEU A 62 -20.88 4.66 14.60
CA LEU A 62 -19.92 3.74 15.20
C LEU A 62 -20.64 2.49 15.69
N ARG A 63 -20.01 1.34 15.47
CA ARG A 63 -20.43 0.04 16.01
C ARG A 63 -19.31 -0.50 16.89
N ARG A 64 -19.62 -0.77 18.15
CA ARG A 64 -18.68 -1.37 19.10
C ARG A 64 -19.14 -2.77 19.50
N GLU A 65 -18.24 -3.74 19.36
CA GLU A 65 -18.45 -5.11 19.84
C GLU A 65 -18.20 -5.18 21.35
N GLU A 66 -19.22 -5.53 22.11
CA GLU A 66 -19.19 -5.65 23.57
C GLU A 66 -18.72 -7.04 24.01
N SER A 67 -18.27 -7.17 25.27
CA SER A 67 -17.71 -8.43 25.78
C SER A 67 -18.72 -9.58 25.87
N ASP A 68 -20.02 -9.28 25.88
CA ASP A 68 -21.10 -10.26 25.89
C ASP A 68 -21.52 -10.72 24.48
N GLY A 69 -20.82 -10.25 23.44
CA GLY A 69 -21.09 -10.57 22.04
C GLY A 69 -22.21 -9.73 21.42
N THR A 70 -22.71 -8.71 22.12
CA THR A 70 -23.66 -7.75 21.55
C THR A 70 -22.96 -6.58 20.86
N ASP A 71 -23.67 -5.90 19.97
CA ASP A 71 -23.19 -4.68 19.31
C ASP A 71 -23.85 -3.44 19.90
N ARG A 72 -23.04 -2.47 20.33
CA ARG A 72 -23.50 -1.13 20.68
C ARG A 72 -23.32 -0.19 19.50
N TRP A 73 -24.42 0.47 19.11
CA TRP A 73 -24.43 1.47 18.06
C TRP A 73 -24.57 2.87 18.65
N TYR A 74 -23.76 3.81 18.20
CA TYR A 74 -23.79 5.19 18.64
C TYR A 74 -23.22 6.11 17.57
N ALA A 75 -23.41 7.42 17.76
CA ALA A 75 -22.88 8.43 16.86
C ALA A 75 -22.07 9.46 17.64
N GLU A 76 -21.01 9.95 17.02
CA GLU A 76 -20.15 11.01 17.56
C GLU A 76 -19.84 12.02 16.45
N THR A 77 -19.52 13.25 16.85
CA THR A 77 -19.24 14.35 15.92
C THR A 77 -17.83 14.87 16.13
N PHE A 78 -17.15 15.19 15.02
CA PHE A 78 -15.77 15.66 15.02
C PHE A 78 -15.59 16.80 14.01
N ASP A 79 -14.72 17.75 14.31
CA ASP A 79 -14.38 18.83 13.38
C ASP A 79 -13.55 18.33 12.18
N HIS A 80 -12.72 17.32 12.42
CA HIS A 80 -11.81 16.75 11.44
C HIS A 80 -11.80 15.22 11.50
N LEU A 81 -11.51 14.59 10.36
CA LEU A 81 -11.43 13.15 10.16
C LEU A 81 -10.15 12.80 9.41
N VAL A 82 -9.29 11.99 10.04
CA VAL A 82 -8.15 11.36 9.38
C VAL A 82 -8.53 9.92 9.02
N VAL A 83 -8.49 9.60 7.73
CA VAL A 83 -8.74 8.25 7.22
C VAL A 83 -7.40 7.52 7.12
N ALA A 84 -7.18 6.60 8.05
CA ALA A 84 -5.95 5.80 8.17
C ALA A 84 -6.20 4.28 8.15
N THR A 85 -7.22 3.83 7.39
CA THR A 85 -7.65 2.42 7.34
C THR A 85 -6.76 1.50 6.50
N GLY A 86 -5.73 2.06 5.84
CA GLY A 86 -4.87 1.33 4.92
C GLY A 86 -5.56 0.93 3.61
N HIS A 87 -4.82 0.22 2.75
CA HIS A 87 -5.26 -0.12 1.39
C HIS A 87 -4.98 -1.58 0.98
N ASN A 88 -4.62 -2.45 1.94
CA ASN A 88 -4.26 -3.86 1.69
C ASN A 88 -5.27 -4.84 2.32
N THR A 89 -6.55 -4.48 2.30
CA THR A 89 -7.61 -5.27 2.97
C THR A 89 -8.52 -5.99 1.97
N VAL A 90 -9.06 -5.30 0.96
CA VAL A 90 -9.99 -5.91 -0.01
C VAL A 90 -9.20 -6.51 -1.17
N PRO A 91 -9.19 -7.86 -1.31
CA PRO A 91 -8.45 -8.55 -2.35
C PRO A 91 -8.89 -8.13 -3.76
N ARG A 92 -7.93 -7.98 -4.67
CA ARG A 92 -8.23 -7.82 -6.09
C ARG A 92 -8.13 -9.17 -6.77
N VAL A 93 -9.26 -9.77 -7.12
CA VAL A 93 -9.32 -10.95 -8.00
C VAL A 93 -9.79 -10.48 -9.38
N PRO A 94 -9.05 -10.75 -10.46
CA PRO A 94 -9.46 -10.35 -11.80
C PRO A 94 -10.71 -11.14 -12.23
N GLU A 95 -11.60 -10.47 -12.96
CA GLU A 95 -12.68 -11.14 -13.67
C GLU A 95 -12.07 -11.93 -14.84
N VAL A 96 -12.16 -13.26 -14.77
CA VAL A 96 -11.69 -14.18 -15.82
C VAL A 96 -12.84 -15.10 -16.19
N PRO A 97 -13.18 -15.27 -17.48
CA PRO A 97 -14.29 -16.13 -17.91
C PRO A 97 -14.16 -17.56 -17.35
N GLY A 98 -15.25 -18.09 -16.77
CA GLY A 98 -15.32 -19.45 -16.25
C GLY A 98 -14.71 -19.63 -14.86
N LEU A 99 -14.16 -18.60 -14.23
CA LEU A 99 -13.59 -18.71 -12.89
C LEU A 99 -14.63 -19.19 -11.86
N GLU A 100 -15.90 -18.81 -12.07
CA GLU A 100 -17.03 -19.19 -11.24
C GLU A 100 -17.38 -20.68 -11.26
N VAL A 101 -16.94 -21.43 -12.28
CA VAL A 101 -17.16 -22.89 -12.39
C VAL A 101 -15.95 -23.73 -11.98
N TRP A 102 -14.82 -23.11 -11.65
CA TRP A 102 -13.59 -23.79 -11.24
C TRP A 102 -13.80 -24.60 -9.96
N LYS A 103 -13.42 -25.89 -9.97
CA LYS A 103 -13.61 -26.82 -8.83
C LYS A 103 -12.39 -26.95 -7.91
N GLY A 104 -11.22 -26.47 -8.33
CA GLY A 104 -10.02 -26.46 -7.49
C GLY A 104 -10.05 -25.37 -6.42
N GLY A 105 -9.03 -25.35 -5.57
CA GLY A 105 -8.83 -24.30 -4.58
C GLY A 105 -8.63 -22.93 -5.24
N LEU A 106 -9.29 -21.91 -4.70
CA LEU A 106 -9.04 -20.50 -5.02
C LEU A 106 -8.61 -19.78 -3.76
N ARG A 107 -7.49 -19.07 -3.84
CA ARG A 107 -6.97 -18.25 -2.74
C ARG A 107 -6.49 -16.91 -3.27
N HIS A 108 -6.50 -15.91 -2.41
CA HIS A 108 -5.75 -14.67 -2.62
C HIS A 108 -4.55 -14.66 -1.68
N ALA A 109 -3.49 -13.91 -2.02
CA ALA A 109 -2.30 -13.76 -1.19
C ALA A 109 -2.60 -13.34 0.26
N SER A 110 -3.71 -12.61 0.50
CA SER A 110 -4.17 -12.24 1.84
C SER A 110 -4.54 -13.44 2.73
N GLY A 111 -4.88 -14.58 2.14
CA GLY A 111 -5.20 -15.83 2.84
C GLY A 111 -3.99 -16.75 3.04
N TRP A 112 -2.84 -16.45 2.43
CA TRP A 112 -1.62 -17.26 2.57
C TRP A 112 -0.85 -16.84 3.83
N ARG A 113 -0.26 -17.82 4.55
CA ARG A 113 0.53 -17.58 5.76
C ARG A 113 1.92 -18.17 5.65
N THR A 114 2.04 -19.38 5.11
CA THR A 114 3.32 -20.09 5.00
C THR A 114 3.38 -20.98 3.76
N GLY A 115 4.59 -21.36 3.35
CA GLY A 115 4.78 -22.32 2.25
C GLY A 115 4.08 -23.67 2.45
N GLU A 116 3.95 -24.12 3.70
CA GLU A 116 3.26 -25.37 4.06
C GLU A 116 1.76 -25.34 3.75
N ASP A 117 1.15 -24.16 3.61
CA ASP A 117 -0.29 -24.03 3.27
C ASP A 117 -0.61 -24.61 1.88
N LEU A 118 0.43 -24.78 1.04
CA LEU A 118 0.39 -25.28 -0.32
C LEU A 118 1.09 -26.64 -0.47
N LYS A 119 1.36 -27.31 0.66
CA LYS A 119 2.04 -28.60 0.67
C LYS A 119 1.31 -29.65 -0.17
N ASP A 120 2.08 -30.44 -0.93
CA ASP A 120 1.64 -31.56 -1.74
C ASP A 120 0.59 -31.21 -2.82
N GLN A 121 0.40 -29.91 -3.11
CA GLN A 121 -0.52 -29.39 -4.12
C GLN A 121 0.22 -28.93 -5.38
N ARG A 122 -0.41 -29.09 -6.54
CA ARG A 122 0.00 -28.47 -7.81
C ARG A 122 -0.58 -27.07 -7.87
N VAL A 123 0.27 -26.06 -8.00
CA VAL A 123 -0.11 -24.67 -7.74
C VAL A 123 0.11 -23.78 -8.96
N LEU A 124 -0.85 -22.89 -9.21
CA LEU A 124 -0.73 -21.74 -10.10
C LEU A 124 -0.76 -20.45 -9.29
N ILE A 125 0.28 -19.63 -9.41
CA ILE A 125 0.34 -18.27 -8.84
C ILE A 125 0.02 -17.27 -9.96
N VAL A 126 -0.88 -16.32 -9.72
CA VAL A 126 -1.26 -15.28 -10.67
C VAL A 126 -0.75 -13.93 -10.19
N GLY A 127 0.15 -13.30 -10.97
CA GLY A 127 0.84 -12.06 -10.61
C GLY A 127 2.34 -12.28 -10.37
N ASN A 128 3.11 -11.19 -10.42
CA ASN A 128 4.58 -11.22 -10.38
C ASN A 128 5.22 -10.24 -9.37
N SER A 129 4.42 -9.51 -8.57
CA SER A 129 4.93 -8.55 -7.57
C SER A 129 5.52 -9.26 -6.35
N GLU A 130 5.92 -8.50 -5.35
CA GLU A 130 6.55 -8.95 -4.10
C GLU A 130 5.83 -10.12 -3.44
N SER A 131 4.50 -10.05 -3.30
CA SER A 131 3.73 -11.15 -2.72
C SER A 131 3.83 -12.44 -3.54
N ALA A 132 3.86 -12.35 -4.86
CA ALA A 132 4.03 -13.53 -5.71
C ALA A 132 5.41 -14.13 -5.53
N ILE A 133 6.45 -13.29 -5.47
CA ILE A 133 7.83 -13.74 -5.22
C ILE A 133 7.91 -14.47 -3.87
N ASP A 134 7.41 -13.87 -2.79
CA ASP A 134 7.45 -14.48 -1.47
C ASP A 134 6.69 -15.81 -1.41
N ILE A 135 5.48 -15.87 -1.99
CA ILE A 135 4.68 -17.09 -2.04
C ILE A 135 5.40 -18.18 -2.83
N VAL A 136 5.91 -17.87 -4.02
CA VAL A 136 6.62 -18.84 -4.87
C VAL A 136 7.83 -19.39 -4.14
N LEU A 137 8.72 -18.51 -3.65
CA LEU A 137 9.98 -18.93 -3.06
C LEU A 137 9.79 -19.72 -1.76
N GLN A 138 8.84 -19.33 -0.92
CA GLN A 138 8.59 -20.03 0.34
C GLN A 138 7.78 -21.32 0.16
N SER A 139 6.98 -21.43 -0.90
CA SER A 139 6.16 -22.64 -1.14
C SER A 139 6.87 -23.68 -2.00
N LEU A 140 7.89 -23.29 -2.78
CA LEU A 140 8.61 -24.16 -3.70
C LEU A 140 9.09 -25.50 -3.07
N PRO A 141 9.58 -25.54 -1.81
CA PRO A 141 10.00 -26.79 -1.19
C PRO A 141 8.85 -27.73 -0.77
N HIS A 142 7.62 -27.24 -0.75
CA HIS A 142 6.46 -27.94 -0.16
C HIS A 142 5.47 -28.44 -1.21
N VAL A 143 5.41 -27.78 -2.38
CA VAL A 143 4.43 -28.10 -3.42
C VAL A 143 4.71 -29.44 -4.11
N LYS A 144 3.69 -29.97 -4.79
CA LYS A 144 3.82 -31.16 -5.63
C LYS A 144 4.27 -30.76 -7.04
N GLY A 145 5.56 -30.92 -7.31
CA GLY A 145 6.16 -30.62 -8.61
C GLY A 145 6.49 -29.14 -8.78
N ASP A 146 6.32 -28.62 -10.00
CA ASP A 146 6.65 -27.23 -10.31
C ASP A 146 5.52 -26.26 -9.91
N ILE A 147 5.88 -25.03 -9.55
CA ILE A 147 4.96 -23.91 -9.41
C ILE A 147 4.80 -23.22 -10.77
N TYR A 148 3.57 -23.07 -11.23
CA TYR A 148 3.27 -22.24 -12.40
C TYR A 148 3.09 -20.79 -11.97
N VAL A 149 3.68 -19.84 -12.70
CA VAL A 149 3.56 -18.40 -12.44
C VAL A 149 3.01 -17.71 -13.68
N SER A 150 1.76 -17.27 -13.62
CA SER A 150 1.11 -16.53 -14.69
C SER A 150 1.37 -15.03 -14.53
N GLN A 151 2.07 -14.45 -15.51
CA GLN A 151 2.46 -13.03 -15.49
C GLN A 151 2.30 -12.37 -16.87
N LYS A 152 2.11 -11.04 -16.87
CA LYS A 152 1.97 -10.23 -18.09
C LYS A 152 3.29 -9.76 -18.68
N SER A 153 4.28 -9.62 -17.81
CA SER A 153 5.62 -9.13 -18.09
C SER A 153 6.54 -9.59 -16.97
N ASP A 154 7.84 -9.43 -17.16
CA ASP A 154 8.81 -9.67 -16.10
C ASP A 154 8.63 -8.67 -14.95
N HIS A 155 9.12 -9.02 -13.77
CA HIS A 155 9.12 -8.11 -12.64
C HIS A 155 10.10 -6.95 -12.90
N PRO A 156 9.68 -5.67 -12.78
CA PRO A 156 10.49 -4.52 -13.20
C PRO A 156 11.81 -4.36 -12.43
N ARG A 157 11.92 -4.96 -11.24
CA ARG A 157 13.15 -4.91 -10.42
C ARG A 157 13.89 -6.23 -10.31
N TYR A 158 13.22 -7.34 -10.61
CA TYR A 158 13.74 -8.69 -10.39
C TYR A 158 13.34 -9.56 -11.59
N PRO A 159 13.74 -9.19 -12.82
CA PRO A 159 13.19 -9.78 -14.03
C PRO A 159 13.43 -11.29 -14.12
N THR A 160 14.51 -11.79 -13.53
CA THR A 160 14.89 -13.21 -13.53
C THR A 160 14.49 -13.95 -12.26
N VAL A 161 13.66 -13.36 -11.38
CA VAL A 161 13.32 -13.96 -10.08
C VAL A 161 12.67 -15.34 -10.21
N PHE A 162 11.93 -15.60 -11.28
CA PHE A 162 11.27 -16.88 -11.52
C PHE A 162 12.05 -17.82 -12.45
N ALA A 163 13.16 -17.37 -13.03
CA ALA A 163 14.02 -18.18 -13.90
C ALA A 163 14.87 -19.18 -13.08
N ARG A 164 14.21 -20.16 -12.46
CA ARG A 164 14.84 -21.15 -11.58
C ARG A 164 14.18 -22.53 -11.65
N PRO A 165 14.91 -23.61 -11.28
CA PRO A 165 14.34 -24.95 -11.22
C PRO A 165 13.10 -25.01 -10.32
N GLY A 166 12.08 -25.74 -10.77
CA GLY A 166 10.81 -25.88 -10.05
C GLY A 166 9.81 -24.74 -10.27
N VAL A 167 10.15 -23.72 -11.07
CA VAL A 167 9.24 -22.63 -11.42
C VAL A 167 9.03 -22.60 -12.93
N LYS A 168 7.76 -22.47 -13.35
CA LYS A 168 7.35 -22.39 -14.76
C LYS A 168 6.58 -21.10 -14.99
N GLU A 169 7.24 -20.13 -15.62
CA GLU A 169 6.59 -18.90 -16.08
C GLU A 169 5.67 -19.21 -17.26
N VAL A 170 4.43 -18.74 -17.19
CA VAL A 170 3.40 -18.97 -18.21
C VAL A 170 2.65 -17.69 -18.54
N THR A 171 1.97 -17.68 -19.69
CA THR A 171 1.16 -16.53 -20.14
C THR A 171 -0.07 -16.30 -19.25
N THR A 172 -0.78 -15.20 -19.50
CA THR A 172 -2.02 -14.88 -18.80
C THR A 172 -3.13 -15.90 -19.06
N ILE A 173 -4.06 -15.99 -18.11
CA ILE A 173 -5.20 -16.91 -18.19
C ILE A 173 -6.25 -16.31 -19.12
N SER A 174 -6.65 -17.06 -20.14
CA SER A 174 -7.72 -16.68 -21.06
C SER A 174 -9.10 -17.06 -20.51
N ARG A 175 -9.22 -18.27 -19.94
CA ARG A 175 -10.46 -18.76 -19.29
C ARG A 175 -10.22 -19.98 -18.40
N PHE A 176 -11.18 -20.24 -17.52
CA PHE A 176 -11.27 -21.45 -16.73
C PHE A 176 -12.33 -22.41 -17.31
N GLU A 177 -12.14 -23.70 -17.06
CA GLU A 177 -13.17 -24.76 -17.07
C GLU A 177 -13.27 -25.33 -15.65
N GLU A 178 -14.14 -26.31 -15.42
CA GLU A 178 -14.29 -26.92 -14.10
C GLU A 178 -12.97 -27.47 -13.52
N THR A 179 -12.08 -28.00 -14.36
CA THR A 179 -10.84 -28.68 -13.94
C THR A 179 -9.62 -28.33 -14.80
N LYS A 180 -9.76 -27.38 -15.72
CA LYS A 180 -8.67 -26.96 -16.62
C LYS A 180 -8.56 -25.44 -16.71
N ILE A 181 -7.36 -24.95 -16.94
CA ILE A 181 -7.07 -23.52 -17.09
C ILE A 181 -6.45 -23.31 -18.47
N HIS A 182 -7.09 -22.47 -19.28
CA HIS A 182 -6.62 -22.10 -20.61
C HIS A 182 -5.78 -20.84 -20.51
N LEU A 183 -4.62 -20.84 -21.15
CA LEU A 183 -3.74 -19.68 -21.23
C LEU A 183 -3.91 -18.97 -22.58
N ASP A 184 -3.41 -17.74 -22.67
CA ASP A 184 -3.55 -16.90 -23.87
C ASP A 184 -2.76 -17.44 -25.07
N ASP A 185 -1.68 -18.20 -24.84
CA ASP A 185 -0.90 -18.85 -25.89
C ASP A 185 -1.51 -20.19 -26.37
N GLY A 186 -2.68 -20.58 -25.83
CA GLY A 186 -3.34 -21.85 -26.14
C GLY A 186 -2.87 -23.04 -25.30
N THR A 187 -1.90 -22.85 -24.40
CA THR A 187 -1.49 -23.86 -23.43
C THR A 187 -2.63 -24.20 -22.48
N LEU A 188 -2.75 -25.47 -22.15
CA LEU A 188 -3.75 -26.00 -21.23
C LEU A 188 -3.07 -26.51 -19.97
N LEU A 189 -3.37 -25.90 -18.83
CA LEU A 189 -2.95 -26.43 -17.53
C LEU A 189 -4.02 -27.39 -17.00
N THR A 190 -3.60 -28.60 -16.64
CA THR A 190 -4.43 -29.62 -15.99
C THR A 190 -3.88 -29.98 -14.63
N ASP A 191 -4.75 -30.54 -13.78
CA ASP A 191 -4.39 -31.05 -12.47
C ASP A 191 -3.80 -29.94 -11.57
N ILE A 192 -4.32 -28.71 -11.67
CA ILE A 192 -3.99 -27.64 -10.72
C ILE A 192 -4.92 -27.80 -9.53
N ASP A 193 -4.36 -28.00 -8.35
CA ASP A 193 -5.11 -28.17 -7.11
C ASP A 193 -5.54 -26.80 -6.55
N THR A 194 -4.65 -25.81 -6.60
CA THR A 194 -4.91 -24.46 -6.04
C THR A 194 -4.38 -23.36 -6.96
N VAL A 195 -5.22 -22.35 -7.18
CA VAL A 195 -4.84 -21.06 -7.78
C VAL A 195 -4.71 -20.01 -6.69
N VAL A 196 -3.57 -19.31 -6.64
CA VAL A 196 -3.33 -18.22 -5.71
C VAL A 196 -3.20 -16.91 -6.49
N PHE A 197 -4.16 -16.02 -6.28
CA PHE A 197 -4.14 -14.66 -6.80
C PHE A 197 -3.21 -13.79 -5.94
N ALA A 198 -2.04 -13.47 -6.47
CA ALA A 198 -1.11 -12.48 -5.92
C ALA A 198 -1.27 -11.14 -6.65
N THR A 199 -2.53 -10.75 -6.86
CA THR A 199 -2.92 -9.65 -7.74
C THR A 199 -3.19 -8.35 -6.98
N GLY A 200 -2.80 -8.21 -5.72
CA GLY A 200 -2.90 -6.96 -4.96
C GLY A 200 -4.31 -6.66 -4.44
N TYR A 201 -4.60 -5.40 -4.14
CA TYR A 201 -5.80 -4.99 -3.41
C TYR A 201 -6.51 -3.80 -4.08
N PHE A 202 -7.73 -3.54 -3.64
CA PHE A 202 -8.47 -2.33 -3.99
C PHE A 202 -8.42 -1.30 -2.86
N TYR A 203 -8.34 -0.02 -3.22
CA TYR A 203 -8.66 1.08 -2.32
C TYR A 203 -10.17 1.13 -2.08
N THR A 204 -10.59 1.08 -0.82
CA THR A 204 -12.02 1.02 -0.46
C THR A 204 -12.31 1.80 0.82
N HIS A 205 -13.32 2.66 0.76
CA HIS A 205 -13.75 3.50 1.88
C HIS A 205 -15.28 3.65 1.83
N PRO A 206 -16.05 2.56 1.98
CA PRO A 206 -17.50 2.57 1.76
C PRO A 206 -18.23 3.50 2.74
N PHE A 207 -17.68 3.65 3.94
CA PHE A 207 -18.18 4.55 4.99
C PHE A 207 -18.10 6.05 4.60
N LEU A 208 -17.39 6.43 3.53
CA LEU A 208 -17.30 7.81 3.05
C LEU A 208 -18.27 8.14 1.91
N SER A 209 -19.15 7.21 1.54
CA SER A 209 -19.98 7.32 0.33
C SER A 209 -20.95 8.50 0.32
N HIS A 210 -21.30 9.04 1.48
CA HIS A 210 -22.18 10.20 1.61
C HIS A 210 -21.46 11.55 1.67
N VAL A 211 -20.14 11.55 1.86
CA VAL A 211 -19.34 12.78 2.06
C VAL A 211 -18.39 13.07 0.92
N ARG A 212 -18.19 12.10 0.01
CA ARG A 212 -17.25 12.22 -1.11
C ARG A 212 -17.83 11.56 -2.37
N PRO A 213 -17.59 12.14 -3.57
CA PRO A 213 -18.01 11.52 -4.81
C PRO A 213 -17.46 10.10 -4.96
N GLN A 214 -18.35 9.18 -5.32
CA GLN A 214 -17.97 7.81 -5.67
C GLN A 214 -17.51 7.78 -7.14
N GLU A 215 -16.28 8.20 -7.42
CA GLU A 215 -15.76 8.02 -8.78
C GLU A 215 -15.51 6.53 -9.05
N LYS A 216 -15.94 6.08 -10.23
CA LYS A 216 -15.76 4.70 -10.69
C LYS A 216 -14.32 4.48 -11.16
N THR A 217 -13.38 4.41 -10.23
CA THR A 217 -11.95 4.13 -10.51
C THR A 217 -11.65 2.64 -10.55
N GLY A 218 -12.65 1.78 -10.44
CA GLY A 218 -12.48 0.33 -10.31
C GLY A 218 -11.69 -0.08 -9.06
N GLY A 219 -11.62 0.79 -8.04
CA GLY A 219 -10.87 0.55 -6.81
C GLY A 219 -9.35 0.72 -6.95
N PHE A 220 -8.85 1.22 -8.08
CA PHE A 220 -7.40 1.35 -8.32
C PHE A 220 -6.78 2.62 -7.71
N ARG A 221 -7.59 3.63 -7.39
CA ARG A 221 -7.16 4.87 -6.71
C ARG A 221 -8.27 5.45 -5.85
N VAL A 222 -7.90 6.32 -4.93
CA VAL A 222 -8.79 7.22 -4.22
C VAL A 222 -8.82 8.57 -4.95
N PRO A 223 -9.94 8.94 -5.60
CA PRO A 223 -10.07 10.20 -6.30
C PRO A 223 -10.20 11.40 -5.36
N GLY A 224 -9.96 12.60 -5.90
CA GLY A 224 -10.18 13.85 -5.19
C GLY A 224 -9.21 14.07 -4.02
N LEU A 225 -7.98 13.56 -4.12
CA LEU A 225 -6.95 13.74 -3.09
C LEU A 225 -5.80 14.58 -3.61
N TYR A 226 -5.63 15.78 -3.05
CA TYR A 226 -4.46 16.61 -3.28
C TYR A 226 -3.26 16.08 -2.48
N GLN A 227 -2.11 15.93 -3.15
CA GLN A 227 -0.91 15.31 -2.59
C GLN A 227 -1.14 13.95 -1.96
N HIS A 228 -2.18 13.23 -2.38
CA HIS A 228 -2.63 11.96 -1.77
C HIS A 228 -3.06 12.06 -0.29
N ILE A 229 -3.22 13.28 0.23
CA ILE A 229 -3.51 13.56 1.66
C ILE A 229 -4.86 14.26 1.79
N PHE A 230 -5.00 15.46 1.22
CA PHE A 230 -6.13 16.34 1.50
C PHE A 230 -7.30 16.04 0.58
N ASP A 231 -8.50 15.84 1.15
CA ASP A 231 -9.70 15.68 0.35
C ASP A 231 -10.12 17.01 -0.28
N ILE A 232 -10.04 17.10 -1.61
CA ILE A 232 -10.33 18.34 -2.36
C ILE A 232 -11.77 18.81 -2.15
N HIS A 233 -12.68 17.88 -1.82
CA HIS A 233 -14.09 18.19 -1.54
C HIS A 233 -14.30 18.72 -0.12
N ASN A 234 -13.46 18.32 0.83
CA ASN A 234 -13.59 18.63 2.26
C ASN A 234 -12.22 18.97 2.88
N PRO A 235 -11.44 19.94 2.34
CA PRO A 235 -10.02 20.10 2.69
C PRO A 235 -9.79 20.44 4.17
N ASN A 236 -10.72 21.19 4.76
CA ASN A 236 -10.68 21.57 6.18
C ASN A 236 -11.23 20.47 7.11
N THR A 237 -11.65 19.32 6.61
CA THR A 237 -12.38 18.32 7.42
C THR A 237 -11.89 16.90 7.19
N ILE A 238 -11.51 16.50 5.98
CA ILE A 238 -11.11 15.11 5.69
C ILE A 238 -9.70 15.09 5.11
N ALA A 239 -8.82 14.30 5.74
CA ALA A 239 -7.49 13.98 5.23
C ALA A 239 -7.26 12.47 5.25
N PHE A 240 -6.33 12.02 4.43
CA PHE A 240 -5.93 10.63 4.29
C PHE A 240 -4.47 10.47 4.69
N VAL A 241 -4.21 9.43 5.47
CA VAL A 241 -2.85 8.99 5.80
C VAL A 241 -2.77 7.51 5.45
N GLY A 242 -1.74 7.11 4.72
CA GLY A 242 -1.59 5.70 4.32
C GLY A 242 -2.01 5.36 2.89
N VAL A 243 -2.41 6.33 2.07
CA VAL A 243 -2.84 6.09 0.68
C VAL A 243 -1.67 5.97 -0.28
N ALA A 244 -0.68 6.85 -0.15
CA ALA A 244 0.54 6.83 -0.95
C ALA A 244 1.36 5.55 -0.71
N ASN A 245 1.91 4.99 -1.79
CA ASN A 245 2.57 3.70 -1.82
C ASN A 245 3.97 3.81 -2.44
N ALA A 246 4.87 2.94 -2.00
CA ALA A 246 6.29 2.90 -2.37
C ALA A 246 7.14 4.16 -2.02
N THR A 247 6.58 5.10 -1.26
CA THR A 247 7.12 6.44 -0.93
C THR A 247 8.22 6.51 0.14
N LEU A 248 8.67 5.39 0.72
CA LEU A 248 9.21 5.34 2.11
C LEU A 248 8.08 5.45 3.14
N THR A 249 7.28 4.39 3.17
CA THR A 249 5.96 4.29 3.79
C THR A 249 5.79 5.05 5.10
N TRP A 250 6.61 4.75 6.12
CA TRP A 250 6.45 5.33 7.46
C TRP A 250 6.69 6.84 7.47
N LEU A 251 7.79 7.28 6.84
CA LEU A 251 8.16 8.69 6.73
C LEU A 251 7.10 9.51 5.96
N ALA A 252 6.57 8.95 4.87
CA ALA A 252 5.53 9.59 4.10
C ALA A 252 4.22 9.71 4.90
N TRP A 253 3.90 8.72 5.74
CA TRP A 253 2.69 8.75 6.56
C TRP A 253 2.80 9.72 7.74
N GLU A 254 3.96 9.79 8.38
CA GLU A 254 4.25 10.78 9.42
C GLU A 254 4.19 12.21 8.87
N LYS A 255 4.82 12.46 7.73
CA LYS A 255 4.75 13.78 7.07
C LYS A 255 3.32 14.13 6.66
N ALA A 256 2.55 13.18 6.11
CA ALA A 256 1.14 13.39 5.79
C ALA A 256 0.31 13.79 7.02
N ALA A 257 0.49 13.08 8.15
CA ALA A 257 -0.19 13.40 9.40
C ALA A 257 0.21 14.78 9.94
N PHE A 258 1.50 15.12 9.86
CA PHE A 258 2.02 16.42 10.29
C PHE A 258 1.45 17.57 9.46
N LEU A 259 1.44 17.46 8.12
CA LEU A 259 0.86 18.46 7.23
C LEU A 259 -0.64 18.66 7.46
N ALA A 260 -1.39 17.57 7.71
CA ALA A 260 -2.80 17.67 8.08
C ALA A 260 -2.99 18.45 9.40
N ALA A 261 -2.14 18.19 10.40
CA ALA A 261 -2.17 18.92 11.67
C ALA A 261 -1.79 20.41 11.51
N LEU A 262 -0.78 20.73 10.69
CA LEU A 262 -0.43 22.11 10.38
C LEU A 262 -1.59 22.84 9.69
N HIS A 263 -2.24 22.18 8.74
CA HIS A 263 -3.37 22.76 8.03
C HIS A 263 -4.52 23.09 8.98
N TRP A 264 -4.96 22.10 9.77
CA TRP A 264 -6.10 22.28 10.67
C TRP A 264 -5.80 23.16 11.89
N SER A 265 -4.53 23.36 12.26
CA SER A 265 -4.12 24.35 13.25
C SER A 265 -3.95 25.77 12.68
N GLY A 266 -4.19 25.96 11.37
CA GLY A 266 -4.07 27.26 10.70
C GLY A 266 -2.64 27.70 10.43
N LYS A 267 -1.67 26.79 10.53
CA LYS A 267 -0.23 27.04 10.26
C LYS A 267 0.18 26.70 8.83
N LEU A 268 -0.69 26.04 8.08
CA LEU A 268 -0.51 25.73 6.66
C LEU A 268 -1.78 26.09 5.90
N ALA A 269 -1.63 26.94 4.90
CA ALA A 269 -2.69 27.22 3.93
C ALA A 269 -2.56 26.25 2.75
N LEU A 270 -3.67 25.59 2.39
CA LEU A 270 -3.71 24.83 1.16
C LEU A 270 -3.86 25.77 -0.04
N PRO A 271 -3.37 25.38 -1.22
CA PRO A 271 -3.63 26.12 -2.45
C PRO A 271 -5.13 26.11 -2.78
N SER A 272 -5.51 26.92 -3.77
CA SER A 272 -6.89 27.00 -4.21
C SER A 272 -7.42 25.64 -4.69
N ARG A 273 -8.74 25.48 -4.65
CA ARG A 273 -9.39 24.26 -5.15
C ARG A 273 -9.06 23.98 -6.62
N GLU A 274 -8.88 25.02 -7.43
CA GLU A 274 -8.51 24.90 -8.84
C GLU A 274 -7.12 24.29 -8.99
N GLU A 275 -6.12 24.84 -8.29
CA GLU A 275 -4.75 24.32 -8.30
C GLU A 275 -4.66 22.87 -7.81
N MET A 276 -5.44 22.50 -6.79
CA MET A 276 -5.51 21.12 -6.31
C MET A 276 -6.09 20.16 -7.35
N LEU A 277 -7.12 20.57 -8.08
CA LEU A 277 -7.72 19.77 -9.15
C LEU A 277 -6.78 19.66 -10.36
N GLU A 278 -6.07 20.72 -10.70
CA GLU A 278 -5.06 20.69 -11.74
C GLU A 278 -3.90 19.74 -11.40
N TRP A 279 -3.46 19.74 -10.14
CA TRP A 279 -2.47 18.78 -9.64
C TRP A 279 -2.96 17.34 -9.81
N GLU A 280 -4.22 17.05 -9.43
CA GLU A 280 -4.80 15.70 -9.61
C GLU A 280 -4.85 15.31 -11.08
N ALA A 281 -5.27 16.23 -11.95
CA ALA A 281 -5.38 15.99 -13.39
C ALA A 281 -4.00 15.69 -14.01
N ARG A 282 -2.96 16.48 -13.68
CA ARG A 282 -1.59 16.22 -14.12
C ARG A 282 -1.09 14.86 -13.64
N ARG A 283 -1.27 14.56 -12.36
CA ARG A 283 -0.86 13.28 -11.78
C ARG A 283 -1.57 12.09 -12.45
N LEU A 284 -2.85 12.24 -12.79
CA LEU A 284 -3.62 11.22 -13.50
C LEU A 284 -3.14 11.05 -14.94
N GLN A 285 -2.79 12.14 -15.63
CA GLN A 285 -2.20 12.09 -16.97
C GLN A 285 -0.85 11.35 -16.96
N ASP A 286 -0.01 11.63 -15.96
CA ASP A 286 1.35 11.09 -15.91
C ASP A 286 1.41 9.63 -15.46
N LYS A 287 0.59 9.23 -14.49
CA LYS A 287 0.64 7.88 -13.88
C LYS A 287 -0.51 6.96 -14.26
N GLY A 288 -1.59 7.51 -14.78
CA GLY A 288 -2.85 6.79 -14.94
C GLY A 288 -3.44 6.33 -13.61
N SER A 289 -4.63 5.72 -13.68
CA SER A 289 -5.39 5.39 -12.47
C SER A 289 -4.74 4.30 -11.60
N LYS A 290 -3.99 3.36 -12.17
CA LYS A 290 -3.45 2.19 -11.43
C LYS A 290 -2.21 2.50 -10.60
N ARG A 291 -1.44 3.51 -11.02
CA ARG A 291 -0.19 3.90 -10.37
C ARG A 291 -0.25 5.31 -9.77
N PHE A 292 -1.45 5.90 -9.72
CA PHE A 292 -1.68 7.27 -9.28
C PHE A 292 -1.01 7.56 -7.92
N HIS A 293 -1.15 6.65 -6.95
CA HIS A 293 -0.59 6.79 -5.60
C HIS A 293 0.81 6.14 -5.43
N VAL A 294 1.50 5.78 -6.51
CA VAL A 294 2.78 5.04 -6.44
C VAL A 294 3.97 5.95 -6.76
N MET A 295 4.98 5.93 -5.89
CA MET A 295 6.28 6.61 -6.08
C MET A 295 7.39 5.58 -5.94
N ASP A 296 7.63 4.79 -6.97
CA ASP A 296 8.52 3.63 -6.88
C ASP A 296 9.96 3.92 -7.32
N LEU A 297 10.17 5.01 -8.08
CA LEU A 297 11.49 5.42 -8.53
C LEU A 297 12.17 6.34 -7.49
N PRO A 298 13.50 6.29 -7.34
CA PRO A 298 14.22 7.11 -6.35
C PRO A 298 13.92 8.61 -6.47
N TYR A 299 13.95 9.16 -7.69
CA TYR A 299 13.70 10.59 -7.91
C TYR A 299 12.25 10.99 -7.62
N GLU A 300 11.28 10.10 -7.81
CA GLU A 300 9.87 10.37 -7.46
C GLU A 300 9.66 10.50 -5.96
N ARG A 301 10.42 9.73 -5.17
CA ARG A 301 10.37 9.83 -3.72
C ARG A 301 10.89 11.19 -3.27
N VAL A 302 12.06 11.59 -3.77
CA VAL A 302 12.67 12.89 -3.47
C VAL A 302 11.72 14.02 -3.86
N ALA A 303 11.29 14.04 -5.13
CA ALA A 303 10.36 15.06 -5.63
C ALA A 303 9.07 15.12 -4.80
N TYR A 304 8.50 13.98 -4.42
CA TYR A 304 7.30 13.98 -3.58
C TYR A 304 7.56 14.56 -2.19
N PHE A 305 8.66 14.23 -1.52
CA PHE A 305 8.99 14.81 -0.22
C PHE A 305 9.28 16.30 -0.30
N ASP A 306 9.87 16.77 -1.40
CA ASP A 306 10.12 18.18 -1.67
C ASP A 306 8.80 18.93 -1.90
N GLU A 307 7.90 18.41 -2.74
CA GLU A 307 6.55 18.97 -2.92
C GLU A 307 5.77 19.07 -1.60
N LEU A 308 5.87 18.05 -0.74
CA LEU A 308 5.26 18.07 0.59
C LEU A 308 5.90 19.13 1.52
N ASN A 309 7.19 19.42 1.36
CA ASN A 309 7.88 20.45 2.12
C ASN A 309 7.57 21.85 1.65
N GLU A 310 7.48 22.05 0.34
CA GLU A 310 7.09 23.32 -0.27
C GLU A 310 5.71 23.77 0.23
N LEU A 311 4.77 22.83 0.42
CA LEU A 311 3.47 23.11 1.03
C LEU A 311 3.55 23.71 2.43
N ALA A 312 4.58 23.37 3.20
CA ALA A 312 4.80 23.89 4.54
C ALA A 312 5.82 25.04 4.57
N SER A 313 6.26 25.57 3.42
CA SER A 313 7.33 26.57 3.32
C SER A 313 7.16 27.73 4.29
N GLU A 314 5.98 28.37 4.33
CA GLU A 314 5.67 29.46 5.27
C GLU A 314 5.83 29.06 6.74
N TYR A 315 5.48 27.81 7.09
CA TYR A 315 5.68 27.29 8.44
C TYR A 315 7.17 27.16 8.76
N VAL A 316 7.98 26.64 7.83
CA VAL A 316 9.42 26.44 8.04
C VAL A 316 10.21 27.76 8.10
N GLU A 317 9.65 28.86 7.59
CA GLU A 317 10.25 30.20 7.70
C GLU A 317 10.20 30.77 9.13
N ASP A 318 9.31 30.26 10.01
CA ASP A 318 9.29 30.65 11.42
C ASP A 318 10.52 30.06 12.14
N PRO A 319 11.42 30.87 12.72
CA PRO A 319 12.59 30.37 13.45
C PRO A 319 12.28 29.51 14.68
N LYS A 320 11.00 29.45 15.10
CA LYS A 320 10.50 28.60 16.19
C LYS A 320 9.75 27.38 15.70
N ALA A 321 9.66 27.16 14.38
CA ALA A 321 9.04 25.98 13.82
C ALA A 321 9.77 24.71 14.25
N ASP A 322 9.00 23.65 14.47
CA ASP A 322 9.51 22.31 14.62
C ASP A 322 9.44 21.65 13.25
N ASP A 323 10.58 21.64 12.55
CA ASP A 323 10.70 21.15 11.19
C ASP A 323 11.27 19.72 11.12
N GLU A 324 11.36 19.01 12.26
CA GLU A 324 11.98 17.68 12.33
C GLU A 324 11.31 16.69 11.36
N LEU A 325 9.99 16.76 11.23
CA LEU A 325 9.20 15.92 10.31
C LEU A 325 9.13 16.44 8.87
N LEU A 326 9.65 17.64 8.61
CA LEU A 326 9.73 18.28 7.29
C LEU A 326 11.16 18.23 6.71
N GLN A 327 12.05 17.45 7.30
CA GLN A 327 13.39 17.26 6.75
C GLN A 327 13.33 16.73 5.29
N CYS A 328 14.14 17.32 4.43
CA CYS A 328 14.42 16.81 3.09
C CYS A 328 15.37 15.61 3.19
N PHE A 329 15.24 14.67 2.27
CA PHE A 329 16.14 13.53 2.16
C PHE A 329 17.03 13.69 0.93
N PRO A 330 18.37 13.73 1.07
CA PRO A 330 19.27 13.74 -0.08
C PRO A 330 18.99 12.54 -1.00
N PHE A 331 19.12 12.76 -2.32
CA PHE A 331 18.91 11.69 -3.30
C PHE A 331 19.85 10.50 -3.04
N GLU A 332 21.09 10.77 -2.65
CA GLU A 332 22.10 9.79 -2.29
C GLU A 332 21.63 8.90 -1.14
N TRP A 333 21.03 9.48 -0.10
CA TRP A 333 20.48 8.73 1.03
C TRP A 333 19.32 7.81 0.59
N VAL A 334 18.43 8.30 -0.28
CA VAL A 334 17.34 7.49 -0.84
C VAL A 334 17.91 6.33 -1.68
N VAL A 335 18.97 6.59 -2.46
CA VAL A 335 19.66 5.57 -3.26
C VAL A 335 20.34 4.53 -2.36
N GLU A 336 21.03 4.94 -1.30
CA GLU A 336 21.67 4.03 -0.33
C GLU A 336 20.64 3.16 0.40
N LEU A 337 19.54 3.75 0.86
CA LEU A 337 18.44 3.03 1.49
C LEU A 337 17.85 1.99 0.54
N ILE A 338 17.68 2.33 -0.74
CA ILE A 338 17.24 1.39 -1.78
C ILE A 338 18.32 0.35 -2.08
N GLY A 339 19.60 0.70 -1.96
CA GLY A 339 20.75 -0.19 -2.12
C GLY A 339 20.79 -1.35 -1.12
N THR A 340 20.15 -1.20 0.06
CA THR A 340 19.95 -2.31 1.01
C THR A 340 19.15 -3.49 0.43
N ARG A 341 18.53 -3.31 -0.74
CA ARG A 341 17.93 -4.39 -1.54
C ARG A 341 18.90 -5.50 -1.94
N GLY A 342 20.22 -5.26 -1.94
CA GLY A 342 21.21 -6.32 -2.16
C GLY A 342 20.98 -7.55 -1.26
N TRP A 343 20.59 -7.33 -0.01
CA TRP A 343 20.25 -8.42 0.90
C TRP A 343 18.98 -9.18 0.50
N LYS A 344 17.97 -8.48 -0.06
CA LYS A 344 16.79 -9.15 -0.63
C LYS A 344 17.13 -9.97 -1.86
N LEU A 345 18.02 -9.48 -2.73
CA LEU A 345 18.50 -10.25 -3.89
C LEU A 345 19.14 -11.57 -3.43
N GLU A 346 20.01 -11.52 -2.42
CA GLU A 346 20.62 -12.72 -1.83
C GLU A 346 19.55 -13.69 -1.29
N LYS A 347 18.56 -13.20 -0.54
CA LYS A 347 17.44 -14.03 -0.07
C LYS A 347 16.58 -14.60 -1.19
N TYR A 348 16.46 -13.87 -2.29
CA TYR A 348 15.79 -14.37 -3.49
C TYR A 348 16.70 -15.28 -4.31
N GLY A 349 17.96 -15.51 -3.93
CA GLY A 349 18.91 -16.31 -4.70
C GLY A 349 19.29 -15.67 -6.04
N LEU A 350 19.26 -14.34 -6.12
CA LEU A 350 19.64 -13.55 -7.30
C LEU A 350 21.04 -12.97 -7.12
N THR A 351 21.87 -13.10 -8.16
CA THR A 351 23.28 -12.63 -8.16
C THR A 351 23.47 -11.33 -8.91
N GLU A 352 22.48 -10.88 -9.69
CA GLU A 352 22.52 -9.65 -10.47
C GLU A 352 21.55 -8.63 -9.91
N ASP A 353 22.09 -7.51 -9.41
CA ASP A 353 21.29 -6.32 -9.14
C ASP A 353 21.09 -5.58 -10.46
N VAL A 354 19.96 -5.84 -11.10
CA VAL A 354 19.61 -5.21 -12.38
C VAL A 354 19.25 -3.73 -12.21
N ARG A 355 19.42 -3.15 -11.00
CA ARG A 355 19.09 -1.79 -10.56
C ARG A 355 18.09 -1.16 -11.51
N GLY A 356 16.81 -1.21 -11.16
CA GLY A 356 15.72 -0.58 -11.92
C GLY A 356 15.83 0.95 -11.99
N TYR A 357 16.97 1.47 -12.42
CA TYR A 357 17.09 2.75 -13.09
C TYR A 357 16.36 2.56 -14.41
N GLY A 358 15.14 3.09 -14.47
CA GLY A 358 14.72 3.62 -15.76
C GLY A 358 15.86 4.46 -16.29
N THR A 359 16.23 4.24 -17.55
CA THR A 359 17.10 5.16 -18.29
C THR A 359 16.65 6.59 -18.01
N ILE A 360 17.64 7.43 -17.68
CA ILE A 360 17.55 8.86 -17.36
C ILE A 360 16.56 9.60 -18.26
#